data_AF-A0A665TLH7-F1
#
_entry.id   AF-A0A665TLH7-F1
#
_cell.length_a   1.000
_cell.length_b   1.000
_cell.length_c   1.000
_cell.angle_alpha   90.00
_cell.angle_beta   90.00
_cell.angle_gamma   90.00
#
_symmetry.space_group_name_H-M   'P 1'
#
loop_
_entity.id
_entity.type
_entity.pdbx_description
1 polymer ?
#
loop_
_entity_poly.entity_id
_entity_poly.type
_entity_poly.pdbx_seq_one_letter_code
_entity_poly.pdbx_strand_id
1 'polypeptide(L)'
;RELIGTLLSICIIQVTGTLRKVGPSAPEEGWQVYSSAQDSEGRCVCTVVAPQQTVCSRDARTKQLRQLLEKVQNMSQSIEVLDQRTQRDLQYVEKMEVQLKSLENKFKQVEYGHETIIARQYKVLPS
;
A
#
# COMPACT_ATOMS: atom_id res chain seq x y z
N ARG A 1 61.11 -37.09 -36.48
CA ARG A 1 59.77 -36.78 -37.05
C ARG A 1 58.65 -37.28 -36.15
N GLU A 2 58.77 -38.47 -35.55
CA GLU A 2 57.81 -39.04 -34.58
C GLU A 2 57.60 -38.19 -33.31
N LEU A 3 58.68 -37.64 -32.69
CA LEU A 3 58.56 -36.84 -31.45
C LEU A 3 57.81 -35.52 -31.63
N ILE A 4 57.89 -34.91 -32.82
CA ILE A 4 57.22 -33.64 -33.09
C ILE A 4 55.72 -33.87 -33.26
N GLY A 5 55.34 -35.01 -33.86
CA GLY A 5 53.95 -35.42 -34.00
C GLY A 5 53.29 -35.76 -32.66
N THR A 6 53.99 -36.42 -31.74
CA THR A 6 53.46 -36.72 -30.40
C THR A 6 53.30 -35.46 -29.57
N LEU A 7 54.27 -34.53 -29.61
CA LEU A 7 54.17 -33.24 -28.90
C LEU A 7 53.05 -32.36 -29.46
N LEU A 8 52.84 -32.31 -30.79
CA LEU A 8 51.70 -31.61 -31.38
C LEU A 8 50.37 -32.24 -30.94
N SER A 9 50.29 -33.57 -30.92
CA SER A 9 49.08 -34.29 -30.50
C SER A 9 48.75 -34.05 -29.03
N ILE A 10 49.75 -34.04 -28.16
CA ILE A 10 49.60 -33.70 -26.73
C ILE A 10 49.16 -32.24 -26.56
N CYS A 11 49.75 -31.30 -27.32
CA CYS A 11 49.34 -29.89 -27.31
C CYS A 11 47.88 -29.71 -27.77
N ILE A 12 47.43 -30.44 -28.79
CA ILE A 12 46.04 -30.37 -29.27
C ILE A 12 45.07 -30.90 -28.19
N ILE A 13 45.42 -31.97 -27.48
CA ILE A 13 44.62 -32.52 -26.38
C ILE A 13 44.57 -31.55 -25.18
N GLN A 14 45.69 -30.88 -24.86
CA GLN A 14 45.73 -29.91 -23.75
C GLN A 14 45.03 -28.59 -24.08
N VAL A 15 45.11 -28.10 -25.33
CA VAL A 15 44.47 -26.85 -25.78
C VAL A 15 42.97 -27.03 -26.01
N THR A 16 42.50 -28.22 -26.39
CA THR A 16 41.06 -28.54 -26.44
C THR A 16 40.46 -28.88 -25.06
N GLY A 17 41.29 -29.26 -24.08
CA GLY A 17 40.90 -29.49 -22.69
C GLY A 17 40.62 -28.21 -21.88
N THR A 18 41.04 -27.04 -22.36
CA THR A 18 40.91 -25.77 -21.62
C THR A 18 39.66 -24.94 -21.96
N LEU A 19 38.70 -25.46 -22.72
CA LEU A 19 37.45 -24.73 -22.96
C LEU A 19 36.21 -25.63 -23.08
N ARG A 20 35.79 -26.22 -21.96
CA ARG A 20 34.38 -26.57 -21.78
C ARG A 20 33.95 -26.38 -20.33
N LYS A 21 33.99 -25.14 -19.87
CA LYS A 21 33.14 -24.70 -18.75
C LYS A 21 31.70 -24.64 -19.26
N VAL A 22 31.09 -25.80 -19.49
CA VAL A 22 29.62 -25.92 -19.50
C VAL A 22 29.22 -25.96 -18.03
N GLY A 23 29.27 -24.80 -17.39
CA GLY A 23 28.46 -24.59 -16.21
C GLY A 23 27.01 -24.64 -16.65
N PRO A 24 26.11 -25.37 -15.96
CA PRO A 24 24.70 -25.14 -16.14
C PRO A 24 24.44 -23.68 -15.81
N SER A 25 23.85 -22.96 -16.77
CA SER A 25 23.19 -21.68 -16.55
C SER A 25 22.36 -21.74 -15.27
N ALA A 26 22.42 -20.69 -14.45
CA ALA A 26 21.56 -20.56 -13.28
C ALA A 26 20.11 -20.92 -13.66
N PRO A 27 19.48 -21.92 -13.01
CA PRO A 27 18.07 -22.18 -13.24
C PRO A 27 17.29 -21.14 -12.44
N GLU A 28 16.66 -20.17 -13.12
CA GLU A 28 15.74 -19.25 -12.44
C GLU A 28 14.45 -19.94 -11.96
N GLU A 29 14.19 -21.23 -12.24
CA GLU A 29 12.90 -21.81 -11.86
C GLU A 29 12.82 -23.36 -11.79
N GLY A 30 13.85 -24.08 -11.32
CA GLY A 30 13.76 -25.55 -11.26
C GLY A 30 14.69 -26.25 -10.26
N TRP A 31 14.22 -27.38 -9.71
CA TRP A 31 15.02 -28.29 -8.89
C TRP A 31 16.18 -28.85 -9.71
N GLN A 32 17.42 -28.63 -9.27
CA GLN A 32 18.60 -29.20 -9.91
C GLN A 32 19.07 -30.41 -9.09
N VAL A 33 19.05 -31.59 -9.71
CA VAL A 33 19.48 -32.86 -9.11
C VAL A 33 20.81 -33.24 -9.75
N TYR A 34 21.86 -33.35 -8.94
CA TYR A 34 23.14 -33.87 -9.37
C TYR A 34 23.28 -35.30 -8.85
N SER A 35 23.43 -36.26 -9.76
CA SER A 35 23.73 -37.65 -9.40
C SER A 35 25.25 -37.83 -9.36
N SER A 36 25.78 -38.30 -8.22
CA SER A 36 27.23 -38.54 -8.09
C SER A 36 27.59 -39.98 -8.49
N ALA A 37 28.85 -40.16 -8.90
CA ALA A 37 29.43 -41.44 -9.31
C ALA A 37 29.31 -42.51 -8.20
N GLN A 38 29.17 -43.76 -8.63
CA GLN A 38 28.85 -44.90 -7.78
C GLN A 38 30.02 -45.25 -6.84
N ASP A 39 29.71 -45.45 -5.55
CA ASP A 39 30.69 -45.93 -4.57
C ASP A 39 30.97 -47.43 -4.77
N SER A 40 32.09 -47.95 -4.26
CA SER A 40 32.52 -49.36 -4.50
C SER A 40 31.55 -50.45 -3.99
N GLU A 41 30.50 -50.05 -3.27
CA GLU A 41 29.42 -50.88 -2.76
C GLU A 41 28.10 -50.74 -3.56
N GLY A 42 28.12 -50.04 -4.70
CA GLY A 42 26.98 -49.95 -5.63
C GLY A 42 25.90 -48.91 -5.28
N ARG A 43 26.07 -48.12 -4.22
CA ARG A 43 25.09 -47.12 -3.78
C ARG A 43 25.34 -45.77 -4.48
N CYS A 44 24.30 -45.22 -5.12
CA CYS A 44 24.34 -43.90 -5.73
C CYS A 44 23.87 -42.84 -4.72
N VAL A 45 24.67 -41.79 -4.52
CA VAL A 45 24.29 -40.67 -3.66
C VAL A 45 23.82 -39.50 -4.53
N CYS A 46 22.54 -39.17 -4.43
CA CYS A 46 21.95 -38.02 -5.09
C CYS A 46 21.93 -36.84 -4.12
N THR A 47 22.59 -35.74 -4.47
CA THR A 47 22.48 -34.50 -3.70
C THR A 47 21.52 -33.56 -4.43
N VAL A 48 20.42 -33.24 -3.78
CA VAL A 48 19.41 -32.29 -4.28
C VAL A 48 19.69 -30.91 -3.72
N VAL A 49 19.85 -29.91 -4.59
CA VAL A 49 19.99 -28.51 -4.16
C VAL A 49 18.59 -27.90 -4.13
N ALA A 50 18.07 -27.65 -2.93
CA ALA A 50 16.84 -26.90 -2.78
C ALA A 50 17.08 -25.42 -3.12
N PRO A 51 16.18 -24.77 -3.88
CA PRO A 51 16.20 -23.32 -4.03
C PRO A 51 16.25 -22.67 -2.64
N GLN A 52 17.09 -21.64 -2.47
CA GLN A 52 17.21 -20.89 -1.21
C GLN A 52 15.81 -20.49 -0.72
N GLN A 53 15.33 -21.14 0.35
CA GLN A 53 13.99 -20.91 0.89
C GLN A 53 13.96 -19.57 1.61
N THR A 54 13.82 -18.46 0.88
CA THR A 54 13.71 -17.13 1.51
C THR A 54 12.42 -16.37 1.19
N VAL A 55 11.44 -16.92 0.46
CA VAL A 55 10.36 -16.07 -0.12
C VAL A 55 8.89 -16.49 0.01
N CYS A 56 8.48 -17.48 0.83
CA CYS A 56 7.05 -17.91 0.81
C CYS A 56 6.17 -17.61 2.03
N SER A 57 6.58 -16.80 3.01
CA SER A 57 5.64 -16.37 4.09
C SER A 57 5.94 -14.99 4.66
N ARG A 58 7.22 -14.65 4.83
CA ARG A 58 7.63 -13.35 5.36
C ARG A 58 7.18 -12.21 4.45
N ASP A 59 7.32 -12.34 3.13
CA ASP A 59 7.00 -11.27 2.20
C ASP A 59 5.50 -11.04 2.00
N ALA A 60 4.67 -12.09 2.06
CA ALA A 60 3.21 -11.93 1.99
C ALA A 60 2.68 -11.16 3.21
N ARG A 61 3.09 -11.56 4.42
CA ARG A 61 2.72 -10.88 5.67
C ARG A 61 3.28 -9.45 5.72
N THR A 62 4.52 -9.23 5.28
CA THR A 62 5.12 -7.89 5.22
C THR A 62 4.41 -7.00 4.19
N LYS A 63 3.99 -7.52 3.03
CA LYS A 63 3.19 -6.78 2.04
C LYS A 63 1.82 -6.40 2.61
N GLN A 64 1.13 -7.33 3.27
CA GLN A 64 -0.14 -7.05 3.94
C GLN A 64 0.01 -5.96 5.02
N LEU A 65 1.07 -6.02 5.82
CA LEU A 65 1.33 -5.01 6.84
C LEU A 65 1.60 -3.62 6.24
N ARG A 66 2.39 -3.55 5.15
CA ARG A 66 2.62 -2.27 4.43
C ARG A 66 1.34 -1.69 3.87
N GLN A 67 0.50 -2.52 3.24
CA GLN A 67 -0.81 -2.08 2.73
C GLN A 67 -1.73 -1.60 3.84
N LEU A 68 -1.71 -2.26 5.01
CA LEU A 68 -2.50 -1.83 6.16
C LEU A 68 -2.00 -0.49 6.71
N LEU A 69 -0.69 -0.31 6.85
CA LEU A 69 -0.09 0.95 7.30
C LEU A 69 -0.45 2.10 6.35
N GLU A 70 -0.37 1.87 5.04
CA GLU A 70 -0.75 2.86 4.03
C GLU A 70 -2.25 3.23 4.12
N LYS A 71 -3.12 2.23 4.29
CA LYS A 71 -4.57 2.47 4.49
C LYS A 71 -4.84 3.26 5.76
N VAL A 72 -4.22 2.88 6.87
CA VAL A 72 -4.38 3.60 8.15
C VAL A 72 -3.91 5.04 8.00
N GLN A 73 -2.75 5.27 7.38
CA GLN A 73 -2.24 6.62 7.14
C GLN A 73 -3.19 7.46 6.26
N ASN A 74 -3.74 6.89 5.19
CA ASN A 74 -4.70 7.56 4.33
C ASN A 74 -6.01 7.90 5.11
N MET A 75 -6.48 6.97 5.93
CA MET A 75 -7.63 7.21 6.81
C MET A 75 -7.35 8.30 7.84
N SER A 76 -6.17 8.31 8.46
CA SER A 76 -5.77 9.35 9.40
C SER A 76 -5.81 10.74 8.76
N GLN A 77 -5.26 10.89 7.55
CA GLN A 77 -5.34 12.15 6.80
C GLN A 77 -6.78 12.54 6.46
N SER A 78 -7.60 11.57 6.05
CA SER A 78 -9.01 11.81 5.75
C SER A 78 -9.79 12.26 7.00
N ILE A 79 -9.47 11.73 8.18
CA ILE A 79 -10.06 12.13 9.46
C ILE A 79 -9.67 13.57 9.83
N GLU A 80 -8.40 13.96 9.64
CA GLU A 80 -7.97 15.34 9.91
C GLU A 80 -8.70 16.35 9.01
N VAL A 81 -8.86 16.04 7.72
CA VAL A 81 -9.63 16.88 6.80
C VAL A 81 -11.10 16.94 7.20
N LEU A 82 -11.67 15.80 7.63
CA LEU A 82 -13.05 15.73 8.10
C LEU A 82 -13.27 16.55 9.37
N ASP A 83 -12.32 16.53 10.30
CA ASP A 83 -12.38 17.31 11.55
C ASP A 83 -12.37 18.82 11.25
N GLN A 84 -11.45 19.27 10.40
CA GLN A 84 -11.42 20.68 9.94
C GLN A 84 -12.73 21.12 9.27
N ARG A 85 -13.33 20.22 8.47
CA ARG A 85 -14.62 20.50 7.83
C ARG A 85 -15.74 20.58 8.87
N THR A 86 -15.81 19.61 9.77
CA THR A 86 -16.81 19.54 10.84
C THR A 86 -16.75 20.80 11.71
N GLN A 87 -15.54 21.26 12.05
CA GLN A 87 -15.39 22.48 12.85
C GLN A 87 -15.87 23.74 12.12
N ARG A 88 -15.63 23.84 10.80
CA ARG A 88 -16.20 24.94 9.99
C ARG A 88 -17.73 24.86 9.90
N ASP A 89 -18.27 23.66 9.71
CA ASP A 89 -19.72 23.45 9.61
C ASP A 89 -20.41 23.81 10.93
N LEU A 90 -19.82 23.45 12.08
CA LEU A 90 -20.31 23.86 13.40
C LEU A 90 -20.29 25.39 13.58
N GLN A 91 -19.22 26.06 13.18
CA GLN A 91 -19.16 27.54 13.22
C GLN A 91 -20.20 28.19 12.32
N TYR A 92 -20.51 27.58 11.17
CA TYR A 92 -21.54 28.06 10.27
C TYR A 92 -22.93 27.93 10.89
N VAL A 93 -23.22 26.78 11.52
CA VAL A 93 -24.48 26.53 12.25
C VAL A 93 -24.65 27.53 13.39
N GLU A 94 -23.62 27.78 14.20
CA GLU A 94 -23.67 28.74 15.31
C GLU A 94 -23.99 30.16 14.82
N LYS A 95 -23.35 30.62 13.73
CA LYS A 95 -23.63 31.93 13.13
C LYS A 95 -25.07 32.02 12.64
N MET A 96 -25.56 30.97 11.99
CA MET A 96 -26.93 30.90 11.51
C MET A 96 -27.93 30.97 12.67
N GLU A 97 -27.66 30.29 13.78
CA GLU A 97 -28.51 30.33 14.98
C GLU A 97 -28.62 31.76 15.54
N VAL A 98 -27.50 32.49 15.63
CA VAL A 98 -27.49 33.90 16.06
C VAL A 98 -28.32 34.78 15.12
N GLN A 99 -28.19 34.57 13.81
CA GLN A 99 -28.97 35.31 12.82
C GLN A 99 -30.47 35.02 12.96
N LEU A 100 -30.85 33.75 13.16
CA LEU A 100 -32.24 33.35 13.36
C LEU A 100 -32.84 33.98 14.63
N LYS A 101 -32.11 33.98 15.75
CA LYS A 101 -32.55 34.67 16.99
C LYS A 101 -32.73 36.17 16.77
N SER A 102 -31.83 36.81 16.02
CA SER A 102 -31.96 38.23 15.68
C SER A 102 -33.20 38.50 14.82
N LEU A 103 -33.48 37.64 13.84
CA LEU A 103 -34.69 37.73 13.03
C LEU A 103 -35.95 37.53 13.88
N GLU A 104 -35.97 36.54 14.76
CA GLU A 104 -37.08 36.28 15.68
C GLU A 104 -37.40 37.50 16.55
N ASN A 105 -36.37 38.14 17.12
CA ASN A 105 -36.53 39.35 17.92
C ASN A 105 -37.09 40.54 17.12
N LYS A 106 -36.75 40.64 15.82
CA LYS A 106 -37.32 41.66 14.94
C LYS A 106 -38.78 41.37 14.63
N PHE A 107 -39.15 40.12 14.38
CA PHE A 107 -40.55 39.73 14.18
C PHE A 107 -41.40 40.02 15.41
N LYS A 108 -40.93 39.67 16.61
CA LYS A 108 -41.60 40.00 17.88
C LYS A 108 -41.83 41.50 18.01
N GLN A 109 -40.83 42.33 17.74
CA GLN A 109 -40.98 43.80 17.78
C GLN A 109 -42.04 44.31 16.81
N VAL A 110 -42.09 43.76 15.59
CA VAL A 110 -43.11 44.12 14.60
C VAL A 110 -44.50 43.71 15.07
N GLU A 111 -44.65 42.50 15.65
CA GLU A 111 -45.90 42.00 16.21
C GLU A 111 -46.41 42.88 17.35
N TYR A 112 -45.58 43.19 18.36
CA TYR A 112 -45.94 44.12 19.43
C TYR A 112 -46.27 45.53 18.91
N GLY A 113 -45.54 46.01 17.90
CA GLY A 113 -45.85 47.27 17.22
C GLY A 113 -47.23 47.26 16.57
N HIS A 114 -47.59 46.16 15.92
CA HIS A 114 -48.89 45.98 15.28
C HIS A 114 -50.03 45.92 16.30
N GLU A 115 -49.88 45.16 17.39
CA GLU A 115 -50.88 45.10 18.48
C GLU A 115 -51.10 46.46 19.14
N THR A 116 -50.02 47.22 19.38
CA THR A 116 -50.13 48.55 19.98
C THR A 116 -50.78 49.57 19.05
N ILE A 117 -50.56 49.49 17.73
CA ILE A 117 -51.26 50.30 16.74
C ILE A 117 -52.76 49.96 16.74
N ILE A 118 -53.10 48.67 16.70
CA ILE A 118 -54.50 48.22 16.73
C ILE A 118 -55.20 48.71 18.00
N ALA A 119 -54.59 48.52 19.18
CA ALA A 119 -55.17 48.94 20.45
C ALA A 119 -55.38 50.46 20.53
N ARG A 120 -54.53 51.25 19.89
CA ARG A 120 -54.72 52.71 19.77
C ARG A 120 -55.88 53.03 18.82
N GLN A 121 -55.96 52.37 17.67
CA GLN A 121 -57.02 52.57 16.69
C GLN A 121 -58.42 52.37 17.31
N TYR A 122 -58.62 51.34 18.13
CA TYR A 122 -59.89 51.09 18.83
C TYR A 122 -60.26 52.15 19.86
N LYS A 123 -59.29 52.91 20.41
CA LYS A 123 -59.57 54.02 21.35
C LYS A 123 -60.01 55.32 20.65
N VAL A 124 -59.86 55.44 19.34
CA VAL A 124 -60.18 56.67 18.58
C VAL A 124 -61.55 56.61 17.89
N LEU A 125 -62.27 55.49 17.97
CA LEU A 125 -63.64 55.39 17.47
C LEU A 125 -64.62 55.78 18.60
N PRO A 126 -65.28 56.95 18.55
CA PRO A 126 -66.32 57.29 19.53
C PRO A 126 -67.54 56.40 19.32
N SER A 127 -68.18 56.00 20.44
CA SER A 127 -69.44 55.26 20.48
C SER A 127 -70.63 56.07 19.98
#